data_AF-A0A7V8WYW8-F1
#
_entry.id   AF-A0A7V8WYW8-F1
#
_cell.length_a   1.000
_cell.length_b   1.000
_cell.length_c   1.000
_cell.angle_alpha   90.00
_cell.angle_beta   90.00
_cell.angle_gamma   90.00
#
_symmetry.space_group_name_H-M   'P 1'
#
loop_
_entity.id
_entity.type
_entity.pdbx_description
1 polymer ?
#
loop_
_entity_poly.entity_id
_entity_poly.type
_entity_poly.pdbx_seq_one_letter_code
_entity_poly.pdbx_strand_id
1 'polypeptide(L)'
;MPATVNRGDKNADVALLQQLLRDLGYYGGKVDRDFGPITEDAVQRYQGDHGLRGVEDGTCGPATWRSLEGQFGDLEGLRSDASVERYVGASYGIWHSSYSSPEDRLAAMESAANGELSAVGVPHVAFAFDTALAAGNAVFDHEIWTAQVAREWFETDVAESLSEDNQREIVDTVYHEARHAEQWYNILRLMAGLHSLQADGQFQLPDGSWSTAVVDQRAIAAAVADPMLQSTRTNGAAVDWYESFFGSGSANRDAVLGSISDADDTNDRHGEYRTGLPEEADSWDTGGNVQREYRQYGAGGGPHDQPTLRRGDDDNAHVVHLQQLLQLRGYYLGHQVDGDFGEHTEEAVRSLQQYAQVQGDEEGVAGPATWEELLP
;
A
#
# COMPACT_ATOMS: atom_id res chain seq x y z
N MET A 1 21.23 6.17 3.88
CA MET A 1 22.12 5.84 2.74
C MET A 1 23.22 4.88 3.20
N PRO A 2 23.41 3.74 2.51
CA PRO A 2 24.51 2.80 2.74
C PRO A 2 25.90 3.45 2.70
N ALA A 3 26.89 2.81 3.29
CA ALA A 3 28.28 3.24 3.12
C ALA A 3 28.74 3.00 1.68
N THR A 4 29.71 3.79 1.21
CA THR A 4 30.40 3.46 -0.04
C THR A 4 31.08 2.10 0.13
N VAL A 5 30.78 1.15 -0.76
CA VAL A 5 31.41 -0.17 -0.76
C VAL A 5 32.19 -0.41 -2.06
N ASN A 6 33.30 -1.11 -1.94
CA ASN A 6 34.20 -1.44 -3.03
C ASN A 6 34.84 -2.83 -2.84
N ARG A 7 35.63 -3.24 -3.83
CA ARG A 7 36.26 -4.56 -3.87
C ARG A 7 37.08 -4.84 -2.61
N GLY A 8 36.78 -5.97 -1.96
CA GLY A 8 37.43 -6.41 -0.74
C GLY A 8 36.64 -6.11 0.54
N ASP A 9 35.58 -5.30 0.47
CA ASP A 9 34.67 -5.09 1.59
C ASP A 9 33.89 -6.37 1.94
N LYS A 10 33.69 -6.59 3.25
CA LYS A 10 32.99 -7.76 3.79
C LYS A 10 31.99 -7.38 4.87
N ASN A 11 30.80 -6.95 4.48
CA ASN A 11 29.82 -6.40 5.42
C ASN A 11 28.36 -6.51 4.89
N ALA A 12 27.41 -5.99 5.66
CA ALA A 12 25.99 -6.01 5.29
C ALA A 12 25.65 -5.14 4.05
N ASP A 13 26.39 -4.06 3.80
CA ASP A 13 26.25 -3.22 2.59
C ASP A 13 26.70 -3.90 1.32
N VAL A 14 27.47 -4.98 1.43
CA VAL A 14 27.83 -5.80 0.27
C VAL A 14 26.75 -6.83 -0.01
N ALA A 15 26.20 -7.48 1.04
CA ALA A 15 25.09 -8.43 0.86
C ALA A 15 23.89 -7.77 0.18
N LEU A 16 23.66 -6.52 0.54
CA LEU A 16 22.80 -5.62 -0.18
C LEU A 16 22.98 -5.59 -1.67
N LEU A 17 24.17 -5.17 -2.06
CA LEU A 17 24.50 -4.77 -3.39
C LEU A 17 24.30 -5.99 -4.27
N GLN A 18 24.77 -7.13 -3.76
CA GLN A 18 24.55 -8.45 -4.32
C GLN A 18 23.07 -8.79 -4.48
N GLN A 19 22.22 -8.47 -3.49
CA GLN A 19 20.78 -8.73 -3.58
C GLN A 19 20.09 -7.82 -4.60
N LEU A 20 20.25 -6.50 -4.49
CA LEU A 20 19.62 -5.56 -5.43
C LEU A 20 20.09 -5.78 -6.86
N LEU A 21 21.39 -6.00 -7.05
CA LEU A 21 21.91 -6.34 -8.37
C LEU A 21 21.39 -7.71 -8.84
N ARG A 22 21.08 -8.67 -7.95
CA ARG A 22 20.47 -9.94 -8.36
C ARG A 22 19.03 -9.73 -8.81
N ASP A 23 18.26 -8.96 -8.05
CA ASP A 23 16.85 -8.71 -8.34
C ASP A 23 16.68 -7.94 -9.66
N LEU A 24 17.62 -7.06 -9.96
CA LEU A 24 17.71 -6.36 -11.26
C LEU A 24 18.39 -7.18 -12.37
N GLY A 25 18.77 -8.44 -12.09
CA GLY A 25 19.35 -9.36 -13.08
C GLY A 25 20.84 -9.18 -13.40
N TYR A 26 21.55 -8.30 -12.70
CA TYR A 26 22.99 -8.04 -12.88
C TYR A 26 23.90 -9.02 -12.13
N TYR A 27 23.46 -9.60 -11.00
CA TYR A 27 24.28 -10.45 -10.13
C TYR A 27 23.77 -11.89 -10.01
N GLY A 28 24.53 -12.85 -10.55
CA GLY A 28 24.21 -14.28 -10.51
C GLY A 28 24.92 -15.10 -9.42
N GLY A 29 25.75 -14.46 -8.58
CA GLY A 29 26.49 -15.13 -7.49
C GLY A 29 25.63 -15.33 -6.24
N LYS A 30 26.20 -15.93 -5.18
CA LYS A 30 25.56 -16.03 -3.85
C LYS A 30 25.59 -14.68 -3.13
N VAL A 31 24.58 -14.35 -2.31
CA VAL A 31 24.66 -13.22 -1.37
C VAL A 31 25.48 -13.70 -0.19
N ASP A 32 26.76 -13.34 -0.17
CA ASP A 32 27.76 -13.86 0.77
C ASP A 32 28.47 -12.75 1.55
N ARG A 33 28.07 -11.49 1.36
CA ARG A 33 28.64 -10.29 1.98
C ARG A 33 30.05 -9.97 1.49
N ASP A 34 30.62 -10.69 0.51
CA ASP A 34 31.99 -10.48 0.02
C ASP A 34 31.98 -9.71 -1.30
N PHE A 35 32.60 -8.53 -1.32
CA PHE A 35 32.66 -7.70 -2.52
C PHE A 35 33.81 -8.22 -3.40
N GLY A 36 33.54 -9.37 -4.03
CA GLY A 36 34.45 -10.03 -4.94
C GLY A 36 34.33 -9.54 -6.39
N PRO A 37 35.08 -10.16 -7.31
CA PRO A 37 35.10 -9.78 -8.72
C PRO A 37 33.72 -9.87 -9.40
N ILE A 38 32.85 -10.78 -8.95
CA ILE A 38 31.51 -10.95 -9.51
C ILE A 38 30.60 -9.76 -9.12
N THR A 39 30.73 -9.28 -7.87
CA THR A 39 30.00 -8.10 -7.38
C THR A 39 30.46 -6.84 -8.11
N GLU A 40 31.78 -6.68 -8.28
CA GLU A 40 32.39 -5.56 -9.02
C GLU A 40 31.89 -5.49 -10.47
N ASP A 41 31.91 -6.61 -11.18
CA ASP A 41 31.44 -6.70 -12.57
C ASP A 41 29.93 -6.41 -12.69
N ALA A 42 29.11 -6.87 -11.73
CA ALA A 42 27.69 -6.55 -11.68
C ALA A 42 27.43 -5.05 -11.47
N VAL A 43 28.20 -4.40 -10.59
CA VAL A 43 28.13 -2.94 -10.36
C VAL A 43 28.49 -2.17 -11.62
N GLN A 44 29.56 -2.57 -12.31
CA GLN A 44 30.00 -1.92 -13.54
C GLN A 44 28.95 -2.04 -14.66
N ARG A 45 28.36 -3.23 -14.83
CA ARG A 45 27.27 -3.45 -15.79
C ARG A 45 26.06 -2.57 -15.48
N TYR A 46 25.63 -2.56 -14.22
CA TYR A 46 24.54 -1.71 -13.75
C TYR A 46 24.82 -0.21 -14.01
N GLN A 47 25.99 0.29 -13.62
CA GLN A 47 26.38 1.69 -13.83
C GLN A 47 26.40 2.07 -15.31
N GLY A 48 26.85 1.14 -16.17
CA GLY A 48 26.86 1.31 -17.63
C GLY A 48 25.46 1.45 -18.21
N ASP A 49 24.55 0.55 -17.82
CA ASP A 49 23.18 0.48 -18.35
C ASP A 49 22.30 1.64 -17.85
N HIS A 50 22.48 2.08 -16.61
CA HIS A 50 21.73 3.20 -16.00
C HIS A 50 22.38 4.58 -16.21
N GLY A 51 23.40 4.68 -17.07
CA GLY A 51 23.96 5.97 -17.48
C GLY A 51 24.71 6.74 -16.40
N LEU A 52 25.22 6.06 -15.36
CA LEU A 52 25.95 6.66 -14.23
C LEU A 52 27.39 7.03 -14.57
N ARG A 53 27.60 7.71 -15.71
CA ARG A 53 28.92 8.07 -16.23
C ARG A 53 29.55 9.16 -15.35
N GLY A 54 30.65 8.85 -14.67
CA GLY A 54 31.39 9.79 -13.80
C GLY A 54 31.41 9.43 -12.31
N VAL A 55 30.79 8.33 -11.91
CA VAL A 55 31.07 7.67 -10.62
C VAL A 55 32.35 6.81 -10.73
N GLU A 56 32.95 6.43 -9.61
CA GLU A 56 34.11 5.54 -9.64
C GLU A 56 33.69 4.12 -10.07
N ASP A 57 34.23 3.65 -11.19
CA ASP A 57 33.85 2.38 -11.82
C ASP A 57 34.06 1.19 -10.87
N GLY A 58 33.02 0.36 -10.70
CA GLY A 58 33.07 -0.81 -9.81
C GLY A 58 32.99 -0.51 -8.32
N THR A 59 32.80 0.77 -7.95
CA THR A 59 32.51 1.22 -6.59
C THR A 59 31.04 1.60 -6.46
N CYS A 60 30.36 1.10 -5.42
CA CYS A 60 28.99 1.51 -5.13
C CYS A 60 28.99 2.67 -4.12
N GLY A 61 29.07 3.90 -4.65
CA GLY A 61 28.96 5.14 -3.89
C GLY A 61 27.54 5.73 -3.87
N PRO A 62 27.33 6.91 -3.26
CA PRO A 62 25.99 7.49 -3.04
C PRO A 62 25.13 7.68 -4.29
N ALA A 63 25.75 7.94 -5.44
CA ALA A 63 25.02 8.08 -6.71
C ALA A 63 24.54 6.72 -7.25
N THR A 64 25.38 5.68 -7.18
CA THR A 64 25.01 4.30 -7.51
C THR A 64 23.91 3.82 -6.58
N TRP A 65 24.00 4.10 -5.28
CA TRP A 65 22.96 3.77 -4.30
C TRP A 65 21.62 4.40 -4.64
N ARG A 66 21.57 5.72 -4.83
CA ARG A 66 20.32 6.42 -5.21
C ARG A 66 19.70 5.88 -6.49
N SER A 67 20.53 5.52 -7.46
CA SER A 67 20.05 4.94 -8.70
C SER A 67 19.46 3.54 -8.50
N LEU A 68 20.17 2.66 -7.75
CA LEU A 68 19.71 1.32 -7.41
C LEU A 68 18.38 1.40 -6.66
N GLU A 69 18.32 2.23 -5.63
CA GLU A 69 17.11 2.49 -4.83
C GLU A 69 15.94 2.95 -5.72
N GLY A 70 16.20 3.88 -6.65
CA GLY A 70 15.20 4.33 -7.61
C GLY A 70 14.75 3.28 -8.65
N GLN A 71 15.49 2.18 -8.85
CA GLN A 71 15.03 1.09 -9.72
C GLN A 71 13.95 0.22 -9.08
N PHE A 72 13.84 0.26 -7.75
CA PHE A 72 12.84 -0.50 -7.03
C PHE A 72 11.58 0.31 -6.73
N GLY A 73 11.44 1.52 -7.30
CA GLY A 73 10.22 2.34 -7.36
C GLY A 73 9.49 2.51 -6.01
N ASP A 74 9.55 3.72 -5.44
CA ASP A 74 8.73 4.20 -4.33
C ASP A 74 8.30 3.17 -3.26
N LEU A 75 9.08 3.11 -2.19
CA LEU A 75 8.60 2.66 -0.87
C LEU A 75 7.50 3.57 -0.29
N GLU A 76 7.02 4.55 -1.07
CA GLU A 76 5.78 5.22 -0.75
C GLU A 76 4.63 4.22 -0.72
N GLY A 77 4.65 3.17 -1.55
CA GLY A 77 3.62 2.14 -1.55
C GLY A 77 2.23 2.76 -1.66
N LEU A 78 1.35 2.51 -0.68
CA LEU A 78 0.02 3.14 -0.61
C LEU A 78 0.08 4.67 -0.52
N ARG A 79 1.19 5.27 -0.07
CA ARG A 79 1.38 6.73 0.03
C ARG A 79 1.62 7.41 -1.32
N SER A 80 2.00 6.65 -2.36
CA SER A 80 2.29 7.22 -3.68
C SER A 80 1.07 7.94 -4.25
N ASP A 81 1.29 9.08 -4.93
CA ASP A 81 0.19 9.86 -5.51
C ASP A 81 -0.70 9.01 -6.43
N ALA A 82 -0.10 8.12 -7.23
CA ALA A 82 -0.83 7.20 -8.11
C ALA A 82 -1.74 6.23 -7.33
N SER A 83 -1.22 5.65 -6.25
CA SER A 83 -2.00 4.73 -5.41
C SER A 83 -3.16 5.43 -4.71
N VAL A 84 -2.90 6.63 -4.17
CA VAL A 84 -3.91 7.49 -3.56
C VAL A 84 -4.99 7.89 -4.58
N GLU A 85 -4.61 8.28 -5.79
CA GLU A 85 -5.54 8.66 -6.86
C GLU A 85 -6.47 7.50 -7.23
N ARG A 86 -5.92 6.30 -7.45
CA ARG A 86 -6.71 5.09 -7.75
C ARG A 86 -7.68 4.72 -6.63
N TYR A 87 -7.20 4.71 -5.40
CA TYR A 87 -8.04 4.39 -4.24
C TYR A 87 -9.14 5.44 -4.01
N VAL A 88 -8.82 6.73 -4.12
CA VAL A 88 -9.79 7.83 -3.94
C VAL A 88 -10.84 7.80 -5.03
N GLY A 89 -10.45 7.61 -6.30
CA GLY A 89 -11.39 7.49 -7.40
C GLY A 89 -12.37 6.33 -7.20
N ALA A 90 -11.87 5.15 -6.82
CA ALA A 90 -12.70 4.00 -6.48
C ALA A 90 -13.66 4.30 -5.32
N SER A 91 -13.13 4.86 -4.23
CA SER A 91 -13.90 5.16 -3.01
C SER A 91 -14.95 6.26 -3.19
N TYR A 92 -14.64 7.28 -4.00
CA TYR A 92 -15.58 8.32 -4.35
C TYR A 92 -16.78 7.72 -5.08
N GLY A 93 -16.55 6.85 -6.06
CA GLY A 93 -17.65 6.17 -6.75
C GLY A 93 -18.43 5.20 -5.85
N ILE A 94 -17.80 4.59 -4.84
CA ILE A 94 -18.50 3.78 -3.83
C ILE A 94 -19.52 4.65 -3.06
N TRP A 95 -19.14 5.85 -2.62
CA TRP A 95 -20.06 6.73 -1.88
C TRP A 95 -21.14 7.39 -2.74
N HIS A 96 -20.89 7.52 -4.03
CA HIS A 96 -21.84 8.06 -5.00
C HIS A 96 -22.62 6.95 -5.72
N SER A 97 -22.57 5.72 -5.18
CA SER A 97 -23.39 4.60 -5.61
C SER A 97 -24.32 4.11 -4.48
N SER A 98 -25.54 3.76 -4.83
CA SER A 98 -26.51 3.00 -4.04
C SER A 98 -26.06 1.55 -3.85
N TYR A 99 -25.45 1.28 -2.71
CA TYR A 99 -25.24 -0.07 -2.20
C TYR A 99 -26.45 -0.53 -1.38
N SER A 100 -26.85 -1.79 -1.56
CA SER A 100 -28.00 -2.38 -0.87
C SER A 100 -27.80 -2.63 0.63
N SER A 101 -26.54 -2.73 1.08
CA SER A 101 -26.22 -3.03 2.48
C SER A 101 -24.88 -2.44 2.91
N PRO A 102 -24.69 -2.23 4.23
CA PRO A 102 -23.38 -1.90 4.80
C PRO A 102 -22.28 -2.89 4.40
N GLU A 103 -22.62 -4.17 4.33
CA GLU A 103 -21.71 -5.26 3.97
C GLU A 103 -21.20 -5.14 2.53
N ASP A 104 -22.09 -4.87 1.57
CA ASP A 104 -21.70 -4.71 0.16
C ASP A 104 -20.77 -3.51 -0.03
N ARG A 105 -21.03 -2.44 0.73
CA ARG A 105 -20.21 -1.24 0.68
C ARG A 105 -18.83 -1.44 1.32
N LEU A 106 -18.77 -2.13 2.47
CA LEU A 106 -17.51 -2.49 3.09
C LEU A 106 -16.69 -3.41 2.18
N ALA A 107 -17.32 -4.39 1.53
CA ALA A 107 -16.65 -5.27 0.57
C ALA A 107 -16.08 -4.51 -0.64
N ALA A 108 -16.77 -3.46 -1.11
CA ALA A 108 -16.25 -2.60 -2.17
C ALA A 108 -15.03 -1.79 -1.71
N MET A 109 -15.07 -1.24 -0.49
CA MET A 109 -13.91 -0.53 0.09
C MET A 109 -12.73 -1.47 0.33
N GLU A 110 -13.00 -2.68 0.84
CA GLU A 110 -12.01 -3.76 0.98
C GLU A 110 -11.35 -4.07 -0.36
N SER A 111 -12.13 -4.20 -1.43
CA SER A 111 -11.61 -4.44 -2.78
C SER A 111 -10.75 -3.27 -3.27
N ALA A 112 -11.14 -2.03 -3.00
CA ALA A 112 -10.37 -0.85 -3.39
C ALA A 112 -9.02 -0.78 -2.66
N ALA A 113 -9.03 -0.95 -1.33
CA ALA A 113 -7.81 -0.97 -0.52
C ALA A 113 -6.90 -2.16 -0.89
N ASN A 114 -7.47 -3.36 -1.07
CA ASN A 114 -6.67 -4.55 -1.42
C ASN A 114 -6.12 -4.53 -2.84
N GLY A 115 -6.75 -3.79 -3.78
CA GLY A 115 -6.16 -3.53 -5.09
C GLY A 115 -4.78 -2.90 -4.95
N GLU A 116 -4.70 -1.81 -4.16
CA GLU A 116 -3.45 -1.09 -3.91
C GLU A 116 -2.46 -1.91 -3.06
N LEU A 117 -2.93 -2.58 -2.00
CA LEU A 117 -2.08 -3.45 -1.16
C LEU A 117 -1.45 -4.59 -1.97
N SER A 118 -2.22 -5.24 -2.83
CA SER A 118 -1.72 -6.36 -3.63
C SER A 118 -0.71 -5.91 -4.68
N ALA A 119 -0.87 -4.70 -5.23
CA ALA A 119 0.07 -4.11 -6.19
C ALA A 119 1.47 -3.89 -5.57
N VAL A 120 1.52 -3.63 -4.25
CA VAL A 120 2.78 -3.50 -3.48
C VAL A 120 3.19 -4.81 -2.78
N GLY A 121 2.53 -5.92 -3.11
CA GLY A 121 2.87 -7.27 -2.63
C GLY A 121 2.37 -7.61 -1.22
N VAL A 122 1.54 -6.75 -0.61
CA VAL A 122 0.94 -7.02 0.70
C VAL A 122 -0.13 -8.11 0.57
N PRO A 123 -0.10 -9.14 1.43
CA PRO A 123 -1.14 -10.17 1.46
C PRO A 123 -2.50 -9.58 1.81
N HIS A 124 -3.54 -10.11 1.16
CA HIS A 124 -4.92 -9.65 1.32
C HIS A 124 -5.31 -9.43 2.79
N VAL A 125 -5.74 -8.21 3.09
CA VAL A 125 -6.23 -7.75 4.40
C VAL A 125 -7.74 -7.91 4.42
N ALA A 126 -8.26 -8.64 5.40
CA ALA A 126 -9.72 -8.75 5.57
C ALA A 126 -10.27 -7.45 6.15
N PHE A 127 -11.47 -7.04 5.74
CA PHE A 127 -12.19 -5.94 6.38
C PHE A 127 -13.42 -6.46 7.11
N ALA A 128 -13.62 -5.98 8.33
CA ALA A 128 -14.73 -6.43 9.16
C ALA A 128 -15.31 -5.29 10.00
N PHE A 129 -16.62 -5.35 10.25
CA PHE A 129 -17.23 -4.47 11.24
C PHE A 129 -16.86 -4.88 12.65
N ASP A 130 -16.44 -3.92 13.46
CA ASP A 130 -16.36 -4.07 14.91
C ASP A 130 -17.33 -3.10 15.61
N THR A 131 -18.30 -3.68 16.32
CA THR A 131 -19.31 -2.93 17.07
C THR A 131 -18.79 -2.33 18.37
N ALA A 132 -17.58 -2.71 18.82
CA ALA A 132 -16.92 -2.13 19.97
C ALA A 132 -16.18 -0.81 19.64
N LEU A 133 -15.88 -0.57 18.36
CA LEU A 133 -15.28 0.68 17.91
C LEU A 133 -16.28 1.83 18.00
N ALA A 134 -15.82 2.98 18.49
CA ALA A 134 -16.59 4.21 18.43
C ALA A 134 -16.81 4.61 16.96
N ALA A 135 -17.99 5.17 16.66
CA ALA A 135 -18.25 5.78 15.37
C ALA A 135 -17.19 6.82 15.07
N GLY A 136 -16.56 6.78 13.90
CA GLY A 136 -15.31 7.51 13.70
C GLY A 136 -14.13 6.65 13.30
N ASN A 137 -14.11 5.43 13.82
CA ASN A 137 -12.84 4.76 14.03
C ASN A 137 -12.71 3.50 13.19
N ALA A 138 -11.48 3.23 12.82
CA ALA A 138 -11.02 1.95 12.36
C ALA A 138 -9.72 1.59 13.10
N VAL A 139 -9.34 0.32 13.03
CA VAL A 139 -8.06 -0.17 13.52
C VAL A 139 -7.62 -1.36 12.69
N PHE A 140 -6.37 -1.38 12.27
CA PHE A 140 -5.74 -2.58 11.74
C PHE A 140 -5.22 -3.46 12.87
N ASP A 141 -5.83 -4.63 13.04
CA ASP A 141 -5.34 -5.66 13.95
C ASP A 141 -4.37 -6.58 13.20
N HIS A 142 -3.07 -6.37 13.44
CA HIS A 142 -2.02 -7.18 12.84
C HIS A 142 -2.03 -8.64 13.32
N GLU A 143 -2.58 -8.94 14.49
CA GLU A 143 -2.61 -10.31 15.04
C GLU A 143 -3.49 -11.23 14.20
N ILE A 144 -4.60 -10.69 13.70
CA ILE A 144 -5.57 -11.40 12.87
C ILE A 144 -5.59 -10.90 11.41
N TRP A 145 -4.72 -9.96 11.06
CA TRP A 145 -4.59 -9.37 9.71
C TRP A 145 -5.91 -8.86 9.15
N THR A 146 -6.61 -8.09 9.98
CA THR A 146 -7.96 -7.59 9.70
C THR A 146 -8.03 -6.10 10.02
N ALA A 147 -8.48 -5.30 9.05
CA ALA A 147 -8.91 -3.93 9.28
C ALA A 147 -10.34 -3.94 9.84
N GLN A 148 -10.48 -3.52 11.09
CA GLN A 148 -11.76 -3.42 11.78
C GLN A 148 -12.28 -1.99 11.63
N VAL A 149 -13.54 -1.84 11.20
CA VAL A 149 -14.17 -0.53 10.98
C VAL A 149 -15.45 -0.40 11.80
N ALA A 150 -15.72 0.80 12.30
CA ALA A 150 -16.99 1.08 12.96
C ALA A 150 -18.16 0.96 11.97
N ARG A 151 -19.19 0.20 12.34
CA ARG A 151 -20.33 -0.09 11.47
C ARG A 151 -21.19 1.13 11.14
N GLU A 152 -21.34 2.05 12.08
CA GLU A 152 -22.29 3.17 12.00
C GLU A 152 -22.16 3.98 10.70
N TRP A 153 -20.94 4.21 10.25
CA TRP A 153 -20.64 4.95 9.01
C TRP A 153 -21.09 4.26 7.72
N PHE A 154 -21.33 2.96 7.78
CA PHE A 154 -21.75 2.15 6.65
C PHE A 154 -23.25 1.84 6.70
N GLU A 155 -23.99 2.24 7.73
CA GLU A 155 -25.44 2.08 7.74
C GLU A 155 -26.07 2.90 6.59
N THR A 156 -26.99 2.30 5.84
CA THR A 156 -27.52 2.89 4.59
C THR A 156 -28.11 4.28 4.79
N ASP A 157 -28.95 4.45 5.82
CA ASP A 157 -29.56 5.73 6.16
C ASP A 157 -28.51 6.80 6.57
N VAL A 158 -27.37 6.36 7.12
CA VAL A 158 -26.25 7.24 7.48
C VAL A 158 -25.49 7.63 6.23
N ALA A 159 -25.02 6.63 5.46
CA ALA A 159 -24.23 6.81 4.25
C ALA A 159 -24.87 7.75 3.22
N GLU A 160 -26.18 7.62 2.99
CA GLU A 160 -26.93 8.46 2.05
C GLU A 160 -27.09 9.93 2.52
N SER A 161 -26.86 10.20 3.80
CA SER A 161 -26.98 11.52 4.41
C SER A 161 -25.66 12.16 4.83
N LEU A 162 -24.53 11.47 4.61
CA LEU A 162 -23.21 11.99 4.95
C LEU A 162 -22.86 13.22 4.12
N SER A 163 -22.28 14.23 4.77
CA SER A 163 -21.60 15.31 4.06
C SER A 163 -20.38 14.77 3.31
N GLU A 164 -19.94 15.47 2.27
CA GLU A 164 -18.67 15.14 1.58
C GLU A 164 -17.48 15.12 2.55
N ASP A 165 -17.48 15.97 3.58
CA ASP A 165 -16.47 15.96 4.62
C ASP A 165 -16.45 14.65 5.42
N ASN A 166 -17.62 14.11 5.78
CA ASN A 166 -17.71 12.84 6.51
C ASN A 166 -17.37 11.65 5.60
N GLN A 167 -17.79 11.68 4.34
CA GLN A 167 -17.39 10.65 3.36
C GLN A 167 -15.87 10.61 3.22
N ARG A 168 -15.23 11.78 3.04
CA ARG A 168 -13.77 11.91 2.98
C ARG A 168 -13.11 11.33 4.22
N GLU A 169 -13.62 11.61 5.42
CA GLU A 169 -13.08 11.06 6.67
C GLU A 169 -13.15 9.54 6.71
N ILE A 170 -14.21 8.92 6.20
CA ILE A 170 -14.30 7.45 6.12
C ILE A 170 -13.27 6.89 5.13
N VAL A 171 -13.16 7.50 3.95
CA VAL A 171 -12.21 7.08 2.91
C VAL A 171 -10.77 7.17 3.41
N ASP A 172 -10.45 8.27 4.08
CA ASP A 172 -9.17 8.52 4.75
C ASP A 172 -8.87 7.45 5.81
N THR A 173 -9.77 7.27 6.77
CA THR A 173 -9.62 6.32 7.87
C THR A 173 -9.41 4.88 7.38
N VAL A 174 -10.16 4.44 6.37
CA VAL A 174 -9.98 3.07 5.82
C VAL A 174 -8.61 2.89 5.18
N TYR A 175 -8.12 3.88 4.43
CA TYR A 175 -6.83 3.79 3.76
C TYR A 175 -5.66 3.93 4.73
N HIS A 176 -5.85 4.69 5.81
CA HIS A 176 -4.93 4.79 6.92
C HIS A 176 -4.66 3.42 7.55
N GLU A 177 -5.71 2.63 7.82
CA GLU A 177 -5.55 1.27 8.35
C GLU A 177 -4.92 0.31 7.34
N ALA A 178 -5.23 0.47 6.05
CA ALA A 178 -4.55 -0.27 4.99
C ALA A 178 -3.04 0.03 4.98
N ARG A 179 -2.65 1.30 5.19
CA ARG A 179 -1.24 1.68 5.29
C ARG A 179 -0.56 1.00 6.48
N HIS A 180 -1.22 0.89 7.63
CA HIS A 180 -0.67 0.11 8.76
C HIS A 180 -0.44 -1.36 8.41
N ALA A 181 -1.30 -1.97 7.59
CA ALA A 181 -1.06 -3.34 7.12
C ALA A 181 0.20 -3.44 6.24
N GLU A 182 0.42 -2.49 5.34
CA GLU A 182 1.66 -2.41 4.55
C GLU A 182 2.89 -2.22 5.44
N GLN A 183 2.81 -1.32 6.42
CA GLN A 183 3.89 -1.07 7.38
C GLN A 183 4.27 -2.36 8.14
N TRP A 184 3.28 -3.07 8.67
CA TRP A 184 3.47 -4.36 9.34
C TRP A 184 4.06 -5.41 8.41
N TYR A 185 3.60 -5.48 7.17
CA TYR A 185 4.14 -6.41 6.19
C TYR A 185 5.62 -6.13 5.91
N ASN A 186 6.00 -4.87 5.75
CA ASN A 186 7.39 -4.46 5.56
C ASN A 186 8.26 -4.72 6.81
N ILE A 187 7.72 -4.57 8.02
CA ILE A 187 8.37 -5.00 9.26
C ILE A 187 8.62 -6.52 9.25
N LEU A 188 7.63 -7.33 8.89
CA LEU A 188 7.79 -8.79 8.81
C LEU A 188 8.87 -9.18 7.78
N ARG A 189 8.87 -8.53 6.61
CA ARG A 189 9.90 -8.75 5.59
C ARG A 189 11.29 -8.37 6.12
N LEU A 190 11.40 -7.27 6.87
CA LEU A 190 12.65 -6.88 7.55
C LEU A 190 13.11 -7.98 8.51
N MET A 191 12.18 -8.49 9.32
CA MET A 191 12.46 -9.52 10.31
C MET A 191 12.86 -10.85 9.65
N ALA A 192 12.25 -11.21 8.52
CA ALA A 192 12.64 -12.36 7.71
C ALA A 192 14.05 -12.22 7.15
N GLY A 193 14.43 -11.02 6.69
CA GLY A 193 15.76 -10.76 6.17
C GLY A 193 16.86 -10.66 7.23
N LEU A 194 16.55 -10.15 8.43
CA LEU A 194 17.54 -9.79 9.46
C LEU A 194 17.51 -10.60 10.73
N HIS A 195 16.31 -10.91 11.20
CA HIS A 195 16.04 -11.37 12.56
C HIS A 195 15.62 -12.85 12.60
N SER A 196 15.87 -13.57 11.49
CA SER A 196 15.54 -14.99 11.37
C SER A 196 14.07 -15.29 11.66
N LEU A 197 13.14 -14.43 11.21
CA LEU A 197 11.71 -14.75 11.27
C LEU A 197 11.48 -16.09 10.56
N GLN A 198 10.93 -17.03 11.29
CA GLN A 198 10.63 -18.38 10.83
C GLN A 198 9.17 -18.47 10.40
N ALA A 199 8.85 -19.50 9.61
CA ALA A 199 7.50 -19.75 9.13
C ALA A 199 6.49 -20.01 10.26
N ASP A 200 6.94 -20.41 11.45
CA ASP A 200 6.10 -20.58 12.63
C ASP A 200 5.88 -19.28 13.43
N GLY A 201 6.40 -18.15 12.93
CA GLY A 201 6.29 -16.83 13.56
C GLY A 201 7.36 -16.55 14.61
N GLN A 202 8.29 -17.48 14.89
CA GLN A 202 9.38 -17.21 15.83
C GLN A 202 10.45 -16.31 15.20
N PHE A 203 10.94 -15.34 15.95
CA PHE A 203 12.02 -14.45 15.52
C PHE A 203 12.98 -14.14 16.68
N GLN A 204 14.19 -13.70 16.34
CA GLN A 204 15.22 -13.37 17.31
C GLN A 204 15.37 -11.85 17.48
N LEU A 205 15.23 -11.38 18.72
CA LEU A 205 15.44 -9.99 19.10
C LEU A 205 16.93 -9.60 19.02
N PRO A 206 17.26 -8.29 18.97
CA PRO A 206 18.65 -7.83 18.90
C PRO A 206 19.55 -8.29 20.05
N ASP A 207 18.97 -8.58 21.23
CA ASP A 207 19.68 -9.10 22.40
C ASP A 207 19.92 -10.64 22.34
N GLY A 208 19.45 -11.29 21.28
CA GLY A 208 19.56 -12.73 21.05
C GLY A 208 18.45 -13.58 21.65
N SER A 209 17.48 -12.97 22.37
CA SER A 209 16.32 -13.68 22.88
C SER A 209 15.31 -14.00 21.77
N TRP A 210 14.48 -15.03 21.98
CA TRP A 210 13.44 -15.43 21.02
C TRP A 210 12.10 -14.83 21.44
N SER A 211 11.37 -14.33 20.45
CA SER A 211 9.98 -13.89 20.58
C SER A 211 9.13 -14.55 19.47
N THR A 212 7.81 -14.36 19.55
CA THR A 212 6.86 -14.84 18.54
C THR A 212 6.09 -13.65 18.00
N ALA A 213 6.09 -13.47 16.69
CA ALA A 213 5.21 -12.51 16.04
C ALA A 213 3.78 -13.05 16.16
N VAL A 214 2.95 -12.38 16.95
CA VAL A 214 1.52 -12.65 17.01
C VAL A 214 0.91 -11.96 15.80
N VAL A 215 0.98 -12.63 14.65
CA VAL A 215 0.55 -12.12 13.35
C VAL A 215 -0.02 -13.29 12.53
N ASP A 216 -0.92 -12.98 11.60
CA ASP A 216 -1.48 -13.94 10.67
C ASP A 216 -0.38 -14.72 9.90
N GLN A 217 -0.54 -16.03 9.86
CA GLN A 217 0.40 -16.96 9.24
C GLN A 217 0.59 -16.73 7.73
N ARG A 218 -0.42 -16.20 7.02
CA ARG A 218 -0.32 -15.87 5.60
C ARG A 218 0.64 -14.70 5.39
N ALA A 219 0.55 -13.68 6.26
CA ALA A 219 1.45 -12.53 6.23
C ALA A 219 2.90 -12.93 6.53
N ILE A 220 3.10 -13.77 7.56
CA ILE A 220 4.42 -14.33 7.89
C ILE A 220 4.97 -15.14 6.73
N ALA A 221 4.18 -16.06 6.16
CA ALA A 221 4.63 -16.91 5.06
C ALA A 221 5.03 -16.10 3.82
N ALA A 222 4.25 -15.07 3.47
CA ALA A 222 4.57 -14.16 2.37
C ALA A 222 5.88 -13.39 2.64
N ALA A 223 6.03 -12.85 3.85
CA ALA A 223 7.23 -12.10 4.22
C ALA A 223 8.50 -12.96 4.27
N VAL A 224 8.40 -14.22 4.70
CA VAL A 224 9.52 -15.18 4.65
C VAL A 224 9.86 -15.58 3.21
N ALA A 225 8.87 -15.66 2.33
CA ALA A 225 9.08 -15.94 0.91
C ALA A 225 9.74 -14.77 0.17
N ASP A 226 9.52 -13.53 0.62
CA ASP A 226 10.07 -12.32 0.05
C ASP A 226 10.74 -11.41 1.12
N PRO A 227 11.88 -11.85 1.69
CA PRO A 227 12.51 -11.16 2.80
C PRO A 227 13.19 -9.86 2.36
N MET A 228 13.04 -8.81 3.17
CA MET A 228 13.71 -7.53 2.98
C MET A 228 15.10 -7.59 3.62
N LEU A 229 16.15 -7.72 2.80
CA LEU A 229 17.53 -7.74 3.27
C LEU A 229 17.99 -6.32 3.69
N GLN A 230 18.93 -6.24 4.66
CA GLN A 230 19.28 -5.09 5.54
C GLN A 230 19.54 -3.73 4.91
N SER A 231 19.55 -3.69 3.60
CA SER A 231 20.54 -2.92 2.96
C SER A 231 19.94 -2.23 1.74
N THR A 232 18.68 -2.42 1.42
CA THR A 232 17.91 -1.27 0.91
C THR A 232 17.92 -0.16 1.99
N ARG A 233 19.05 0.50 2.24
CA ARG A 233 19.32 1.31 3.45
C ARG A 233 18.72 2.72 3.31
N THR A 234 17.64 2.78 2.52
CA THR A 234 16.59 3.80 2.37
C THR A 234 15.19 3.21 2.56
N ASN A 235 15.06 1.99 3.11
CA ASN A 235 13.85 1.51 3.77
C ASN A 235 13.80 2.05 5.21
N GLY A 236 14.21 3.31 5.38
CA GLY A 236 14.34 3.98 6.69
C GLY A 236 13.04 3.90 7.46
N ALA A 237 11.91 4.07 6.78
CA ALA A 237 10.59 3.97 7.38
C ALA A 237 10.34 2.60 8.03
N ALA A 238 10.59 1.49 7.34
CA ALA A 238 10.39 0.14 7.92
C ALA A 238 11.34 -0.18 9.09
N VAL A 239 12.56 0.35 9.07
CA VAL A 239 13.48 0.26 10.20
C VAL A 239 13.01 1.13 11.36
N ASP A 240 12.55 2.36 11.10
CA ASP A 240 12.04 3.28 12.10
C ASP A 240 10.77 2.71 12.77
N TRP A 241 9.87 2.10 11.99
CA TRP A 241 8.71 1.38 12.52
C TRP A 241 9.14 0.17 13.35
N TYR A 242 10.05 -0.68 12.86
CA TYR A 242 10.57 -1.81 13.64
C TYR A 242 11.22 -1.36 14.96
N GLU A 243 12.01 -0.28 14.94
CA GLU A 243 12.62 0.29 16.14
C GLU A 243 11.57 0.89 17.10
N SER A 244 10.49 1.46 16.57
CA SER A 244 9.33 1.93 17.33
C SER A 244 8.61 0.78 18.06
N PHE A 245 8.41 -0.37 17.39
CA PHE A 245 7.72 -1.52 17.98
C PHE A 245 8.61 -2.40 18.88
N PHE A 246 9.83 -2.70 18.46
CA PHE A 246 10.67 -3.75 19.07
C PHE A 246 12.04 -3.27 19.53
N GLY A 247 12.46 -2.10 19.07
CA GLY A 247 13.81 -1.59 19.29
C GLY A 247 13.87 -0.46 20.30
N SER A 248 14.77 0.46 20.04
CA SER A 248 15.10 1.59 20.92
C SER A 248 13.96 2.60 21.11
N GLY A 249 12.97 2.62 20.21
CA GLY A 249 11.80 3.49 20.26
C GLY A 249 10.64 2.95 21.11
N SER A 250 10.64 1.67 21.46
CA SER A 250 9.52 0.99 22.17
C SER A 250 9.09 1.67 23.47
N ALA A 251 10.04 2.12 24.29
CA ALA A 251 9.72 2.84 25.53
C ALA A 251 9.05 4.21 25.29
N ASN A 252 9.40 4.90 24.20
CA ASN A 252 8.72 6.14 23.80
C ASN A 252 7.31 5.83 23.28
N ARG A 253 7.18 4.77 22.48
CA ARG A 253 5.91 4.29 21.97
C ARG A 253 4.92 3.97 23.08
N ASP A 254 5.34 3.20 24.08
CA ASP A 254 4.51 2.85 25.25
C ASP A 254 4.08 4.09 26.03
N ALA A 255 4.95 5.10 26.15
CA ALA A 255 4.64 6.35 26.84
C ALA A 255 3.60 7.18 26.08
N VAL A 256 3.72 7.28 24.75
CA VAL A 256 2.76 7.99 23.88
C VAL A 256 1.40 7.28 23.87
N LEU A 257 1.37 5.95 23.72
CA LEU A 257 0.12 5.19 23.81
C LEU A 257 -0.55 5.27 25.19
N GLY A 258 0.24 5.22 26.26
CA GLY A 258 -0.26 5.42 27.61
C GLY A 258 -0.90 6.79 27.79
N SER A 259 -0.32 7.83 27.19
CA SER A 259 -0.78 9.21 27.37
C SER A 259 -2.10 9.51 26.64
N ILE A 260 -2.40 8.87 25.50
CA ILE A 260 -3.69 9.02 24.81
C ILE A 260 -4.85 8.28 25.49
N SER A 261 -4.55 7.28 26.33
CA SER A 261 -5.56 6.52 27.07
C SER A 261 -6.04 7.22 28.37
N ASP A 262 -5.37 8.31 28.76
CA ASP A 262 -5.71 9.12 29.93
C ASP A 262 -6.88 10.07 29.64
N ALA A 263 -7.91 10.07 30.49
CA ALA A 263 -9.13 10.87 30.35
C ALA A 263 -8.97 12.41 30.56
N ASP A 264 -7.76 12.96 30.48
CA ASP A 264 -7.48 14.38 30.68
C ASP A 264 -7.34 15.10 29.33
N ASP A 265 -8.32 15.97 29.06
CA ASP A 265 -8.61 16.67 27.79
C ASP A 265 -7.79 17.96 27.58
N THR A 266 -6.88 18.29 28.51
CA THR A 266 -6.15 19.57 28.52
C THR A 266 -4.79 19.53 27.83
N ASN A 267 -4.30 18.35 27.41
CA ASN A 267 -3.01 18.18 26.77
C ASN A 267 -3.20 17.79 25.31
N ASP A 268 -2.46 18.39 24.38
CA ASP A 268 -2.51 18.13 22.93
C ASP A 268 -1.91 16.76 22.57
N ARG A 269 -2.44 15.71 23.21
CA ARG A 269 -1.95 14.32 23.22
C ARG A 269 -2.14 13.63 21.88
N HIS A 270 -3.15 14.06 21.12
CA HIS A 270 -3.33 13.60 19.74
C HIS A 270 -2.25 14.16 18.80
N GLY A 271 -1.71 15.36 19.04
CA GLY A 271 -0.57 15.87 18.28
C GLY A 271 0.70 15.04 18.49
N GLU A 272 0.98 14.64 19.74
CA GLU A 272 2.10 13.77 20.09
C GLU A 272 1.96 12.36 19.52
N TYR A 273 0.75 11.79 19.51
CA TYR A 273 0.47 10.52 18.84
C TYR A 273 0.69 10.60 17.33
N ARG A 274 0.12 11.62 16.69
CA ARG A 274 0.19 11.82 15.23
C ARG A 274 1.59 12.09 14.69
N THR A 275 2.47 12.71 15.48
CA THR A 275 3.79 13.17 14.99
C THR A 275 4.98 12.56 15.75
N GLY A 276 4.74 12.00 16.93
CA GLY A 276 5.75 11.43 17.82
C GLY A 276 6.03 9.95 17.60
N LEU A 277 5.23 9.28 16.78
CA LEU A 277 5.43 7.88 16.36
C LEU A 277 5.64 7.82 14.84
N PRO A 278 6.73 7.21 14.36
CA PRO A 278 7.06 7.19 12.93
C PRO A 278 6.03 6.42 12.08
N GLU A 279 5.39 5.39 12.64
CA GLU A 279 4.33 4.62 11.98
C GLU A 279 3.05 5.44 11.82
N GLU A 280 2.68 6.22 12.85
CA GLU A 280 1.50 7.08 12.81
C GLU A 280 1.72 8.25 11.86
N ALA A 281 2.84 8.95 11.99
CA ALA A 281 3.14 10.12 11.15
C ALA A 281 3.08 9.77 9.65
N ASP A 282 3.59 8.60 9.27
CA ASP A 282 3.53 8.09 7.90
C ASP A 282 2.10 7.76 7.43
N SER A 283 1.28 7.13 8.29
CA SER A 283 -0.13 6.86 7.98
C SER A 283 -0.97 8.15 7.92
N TRP A 284 -0.69 9.14 8.77
CA TRP A 284 -1.34 10.46 8.74
C TRP A 284 -0.95 11.28 7.51
N ASP A 285 0.30 11.19 7.04
CA ASP A 285 0.72 11.80 5.78
C ASP A 285 -0.01 11.18 4.58
N THR A 286 -0.15 9.84 4.57
CA THR A 286 -0.95 9.10 3.58
C THR A 286 -2.40 9.59 3.59
N GLY A 287 -2.98 9.74 4.79
CA GLY A 287 -4.32 10.29 4.94
C GLY A 287 -4.47 11.73 4.47
N GLY A 288 -3.47 12.57 4.72
CA GLY A 288 -3.38 13.93 4.17
C GLY A 288 -3.40 13.96 2.64
N ASN A 289 -2.80 12.95 1.98
CA ASN A 289 -2.86 12.77 0.53
C ASN A 289 -4.26 12.39 0.07
N VAL A 290 -4.90 11.40 0.72
CA VAL A 290 -6.29 11.00 0.46
C VAL A 290 -7.25 12.17 0.59
N GLN A 291 -7.16 12.93 1.69
CA GLN A 291 -8.03 14.07 1.92
C GLN A 291 -7.85 15.18 0.87
N ARG A 292 -6.61 15.42 0.42
CA ARG A 292 -6.33 16.40 -0.64
C ARG A 292 -6.93 15.94 -1.96
N GLU A 293 -6.73 14.68 -2.31
CA GLU A 293 -7.20 14.10 -3.55
C GLU A 293 -8.73 14.06 -3.60
N TYR A 294 -9.39 13.59 -2.54
CA TYR A 294 -10.86 13.53 -2.46
C TYR A 294 -11.53 14.90 -2.65
N ARG A 295 -10.93 15.98 -2.14
CA ARG A 295 -11.44 17.35 -2.34
C ARG A 295 -11.43 17.78 -3.81
N GLN A 296 -10.55 17.23 -4.63
CA GLN A 296 -10.49 17.54 -6.06
C GLN A 296 -11.70 16.95 -6.80
N TYR A 297 -12.17 15.78 -6.37
CA TYR A 297 -13.38 15.14 -6.91
C TYR A 297 -14.66 15.93 -6.57
N GLY A 298 -14.82 16.41 -5.32
CA GLY A 298 -16.02 17.18 -4.89
C GLY A 298 -16.13 18.60 -5.47
N ALA A 299 -15.03 19.21 -5.94
CA ALA A 299 -15.01 20.61 -6.40
C ALA A 299 -15.54 20.85 -7.83
N GLY A 300 -16.20 19.87 -8.44
CA GLY A 300 -16.71 19.94 -9.81
C GLY A 300 -16.04 19.01 -10.82
N GLY A 301 -15.33 17.98 -10.34
CA GLY A 301 -15.02 16.76 -11.09
C GLY A 301 -15.90 15.60 -10.62
N GLY A 302 -17.21 15.85 -10.44
CA GLY A 302 -18.14 14.92 -9.78
C GLY A 302 -18.49 13.67 -10.60
N PRO A 303 -19.34 12.77 -10.08
CA PRO A 303 -19.70 11.49 -10.70
C PRO A 303 -20.36 11.59 -12.08
N HIS A 304 -20.83 12.78 -12.47
CA HIS A 304 -21.39 13.06 -13.78
C HIS A 304 -20.35 13.51 -14.83
N ASP A 305 -19.06 13.54 -14.47
CA ASP A 305 -17.95 13.92 -15.35
C ASP A 305 -16.87 12.81 -15.42
N GLN A 306 -17.27 11.55 -15.20
CA GLN A 306 -16.38 10.41 -15.36
C GLN A 306 -15.77 10.41 -16.78
N PRO A 307 -14.45 10.18 -16.91
CA PRO A 307 -13.79 10.24 -18.19
C PRO A 307 -14.35 9.16 -19.12
N THR A 308 -14.33 9.44 -20.42
CA THR A 308 -14.62 8.44 -21.43
C THR A 308 -13.44 7.46 -21.51
N LEU A 309 -13.64 6.25 -20.99
CA LEU A 309 -12.62 5.20 -20.95
C LEU A 309 -12.76 4.23 -22.11
N ARG A 310 -11.64 3.80 -22.69
CA ARG A 310 -11.56 2.91 -23.83
C ARG A 310 -10.28 2.07 -23.80
N ARG A 311 -10.19 1.08 -24.70
CA ARG A 311 -9.00 0.23 -24.79
C ARG A 311 -7.70 1.04 -24.93
N GLY A 312 -6.72 0.73 -24.08
CA GLY A 312 -5.41 1.39 -24.02
C GLY A 312 -5.33 2.57 -23.05
N ASP A 313 -6.41 2.85 -22.32
CA ASP A 313 -6.33 3.62 -21.08
C ASP A 313 -5.75 2.69 -20.00
N ASP A 314 -4.43 2.71 -19.82
CA ASP A 314 -3.67 1.83 -18.93
C ASP A 314 -3.18 2.60 -17.69
N ASP A 315 -2.90 1.90 -16.58
CA ASP A 315 -2.52 2.48 -15.27
C ASP A 315 -3.46 3.62 -14.82
N ASN A 316 -4.78 3.39 -14.91
CA ASN A 316 -5.79 4.43 -14.74
C ASN A 316 -6.78 4.12 -13.60
N ALA A 317 -6.88 5.04 -12.65
CA ALA A 317 -7.81 5.01 -11.50
C ALA A 317 -9.27 4.80 -11.87
N HIS A 318 -9.72 5.46 -12.94
CA HIS A 318 -11.09 5.34 -13.40
C HIS A 318 -11.35 3.96 -14.03
N VAL A 319 -10.32 3.33 -14.60
CA VAL A 319 -10.43 1.96 -15.13
C VAL A 319 -10.53 0.95 -13.99
N VAL A 320 -9.75 1.11 -12.92
CA VAL A 320 -9.91 0.31 -11.68
C VAL A 320 -11.35 0.41 -11.18
N HIS A 321 -11.88 1.63 -11.07
CA HIS A 321 -13.24 1.86 -10.61
C HIS A 321 -14.29 1.20 -11.53
N LEU A 322 -14.13 1.36 -12.85
CA LEU A 322 -14.97 0.71 -13.85
C LEU A 322 -14.95 -0.82 -13.71
N GLN A 323 -13.77 -1.42 -13.60
CA GLN A 323 -13.58 -2.87 -13.45
C GLN A 323 -14.21 -3.39 -12.16
N GLN A 324 -14.13 -2.66 -11.05
CA GLN A 324 -14.79 -3.00 -9.78
C GLN A 324 -16.32 -2.97 -9.91
N LEU A 325 -16.88 -1.93 -10.51
CA LEU A 325 -18.33 -1.85 -10.74
C LEU A 325 -18.81 -2.97 -11.66
N LEU A 326 -18.06 -3.26 -12.74
CA LEU A 326 -18.36 -4.37 -13.64
C LEU A 326 -18.24 -5.72 -12.92
N GLN A 327 -17.26 -5.91 -12.04
CA GLN A 327 -17.09 -7.13 -11.27
C GLN A 327 -18.24 -7.33 -10.28
N LEU A 328 -18.62 -6.27 -9.55
CA LEU A 328 -19.76 -6.26 -8.64
C LEU A 328 -21.07 -6.61 -9.36
N ARG A 329 -21.25 -6.08 -10.57
CA ARG A 329 -22.43 -6.36 -11.42
C ARG A 329 -22.34 -7.69 -12.17
N GLY A 330 -21.25 -8.44 -12.00
CA GLY A 330 -21.05 -9.78 -12.58
C GLY A 330 -20.60 -9.81 -14.04
N TYR A 331 -20.18 -8.68 -14.60
CA TYR A 331 -19.68 -8.57 -15.98
C TYR A 331 -18.16 -8.78 -16.10
N TYR A 332 -17.40 -8.61 -15.02
CA TYR A 332 -15.93 -8.75 -15.00
C TYR A 332 -15.45 -9.88 -14.07
N LEU A 333 -16.08 -11.05 -14.19
CA LEU A 333 -15.78 -12.21 -13.36
C LEU A 333 -14.54 -12.98 -13.85
N GLY A 334 -13.68 -13.39 -12.92
CA GLY A 334 -12.50 -14.20 -13.23
C GLY A 334 -11.28 -13.42 -13.74
N HIS A 335 -11.38 -12.08 -13.76
CA HIS A 335 -10.30 -11.18 -14.13
C HIS A 335 -9.88 -10.34 -12.92
N GLN A 336 -8.60 -9.98 -12.87
CA GLN A 336 -8.08 -9.09 -11.83
C GLN A 336 -8.46 -7.65 -12.17
N VAL A 337 -8.74 -6.86 -11.13
CA VAL A 337 -8.83 -5.41 -11.24
C VAL A 337 -7.39 -4.90 -11.26
N ASP A 338 -6.94 -4.42 -12.41
CA ASP A 338 -5.55 -4.05 -12.69
C ASP A 338 -5.41 -2.60 -13.17
N GLY A 339 -6.51 -1.91 -13.46
CA GLY A 339 -6.48 -0.53 -13.96
C GLY A 339 -6.10 -0.40 -15.43
N ASP A 340 -5.99 -1.53 -16.13
CA ASP A 340 -5.71 -1.56 -17.56
C ASP A 340 -7.00 -1.81 -18.35
N PHE A 341 -7.37 -0.89 -19.23
CA PHE A 341 -8.55 -1.08 -20.07
C PHE A 341 -8.16 -1.99 -21.23
N GLY A 342 -8.03 -3.28 -20.92
CA GLY A 342 -7.66 -4.33 -21.86
C GLY A 342 -8.86 -4.93 -22.60
N GLU A 343 -8.61 -6.05 -23.28
CA GLU A 343 -9.66 -6.80 -24.00
C GLU A 343 -10.78 -7.25 -23.07
N HIS A 344 -10.45 -7.74 -21.88
CA HIS A 344 -11.44 -8.20 -20.92
C HIS A 344 -12.31 -7.08 -20.38
N THR A 345 -11.74 -5.89 -20.13
CA THR A 345 -12.50 -4.74 -19.64
C THR A 345 -13.45 -4.24 -20.72
N GLU A 346 -12.99 -4.15 -21.96
CA GLU A 346 -13.82 -3.81 -23.11
C GLU A 346 -14.98 -4.80 -23.31
N GLU A 347 -14.71 -6.10 -23.20
CA GLU A 347 -15.73 -7.16 -23.28
C GLU A 347 -16.78 -7.05 -22.17
N ALA A 348 -16.36 -6.72 -20.94
CA ALA A 348 -17.26 -6.51 -19.82
C ALA A 348 -18.13 -5.26 -20.00
N VAL A 349 -17.55 -4.15 -20.45
CA VAL A 349 -18.30 -2.92 -20.80
C VAL A 349 -19.32 -3.22 -21.90
N ARG A 350 -18.90 -3.90 -22.96
CA ARG A 350 -19.79 -4.33 -24.05
C ARG A 350 -20.94 -5.19 -23.54
N SER A 351 -20.65 -6.15 -22.66
CA SER A 351 -21.65 -7.04 -22.08
C SER A 351 -22.69 -6.29 -21.25
N LEU A 352 -22.25 -5.35 -20.42
CA LEU A 352 -23.13 -4.46 -19.67
C LEU A 352 -24.01 -3.63 -20.61
N GLN A 353 -23.41 -2.89 -21.55
CA GLN A 353 -24.13 -2.00 -22.46
C GLN A 353 -25.22 -2.73 -23.24
N GLN A 354 -24.90 -3.94 -23.73
CA GLN A 354 -25.85 -4.78 -24.46
C GLN A 354 -27.00 -5.28 -23.57
N TYR A 355 -26.70 -5.70 -22.34
CA TYR A 355 -27.70 -6.23 -21.42
C TYR A 355 -28.63 -5.15 -20.86
N ALA A 356 -28.06 -4.03 -20.43
CA ALA A 356 -28.79 -2.88 -19.88
C ALA A 356 -29.40 -1.97 -20.97
N GLN A 357 -29.08 -2.22 -22.25
CA GLN A 357 -29.55 -1.43 -23.39
C GLN A 357 -29.11 0.05 -23.32
N VAL A 358 -27.90 0.31 -22.84
CA VAL A 358 -27.30 1.65 -22.75
C VAL A 358 -27.25 2.27 -24.15
N GLN A 359 -27.71 3.53 -24.27
CA GLN A 359 -27.65 4.29 -25.52
C GLN A 359 -26.87 5.58 -25.34
N GLY A 360 -26.06 5.94 -26.34
CA GLY A 360 -25.32 7.21 -26.38
C GLY A 360 -23.81 7.03 -26.45
N ASP A 361 -23.29 5.93 -25.91
CA ASP A 361 -21.86 5.61 -25.93
C ASP A 361 -21.50 4.64 -27.07
N GLU A 362 -20.22 4.65 -27.47
CA GLU A 362 -19.66 3.66 -28.38
C GLU A 362 -19.55 2.28 -27.70
N GLU A 363 -19.78 1.21 -28.47
CA GLU A 363 -19.76 -0.15 -27.94
C GLU A 363 -18.37 -0.53 -27.39
N GLY A 364 -18.31 -0.95 -26.13
CA GLY A 364 -17.05 -1.26 -25.44
C GLY A 364 -16.29 -0.03 -24.91
N VAL A 365 -16.85 1.17 -25.06
CA VAL A 365 -16.30 2.42 -24.51
C VAL A 365 -17.19 2.87 -23.34
N ALA A 366 -16.61 3.09 -22.16
CA ALA A 366 -17.35 3.58 -21.00
C ALA A 366 -17.40 5.12 -21.04
N GLY A 367 -18.45 5.65 -21.66
CA GLY A 367 -18.77 7.08 -21.68
C GLY A 367 -19.85 7.44 -20.65
N PRO A 368 -20.38 8.68 -20.69
CA PRO A 368 -21.33 9.18 -19.70
C PRO A 368 -22.57 8.29 -19.51
N ALA A 369 -23.11 7.69 -20.56
CA ALA A 369 -24.31 6.86 -20.46
C ALA A 369 -24.02 5.49 -19.81
N THR A 370 -22.82 4.95 -20.03
CA THR A 370 -22.34 3.71 -19.41
C THR A 370 -22.07 3.92 -17.94
N TRP A 371 -21.48 5.07 -17.60
CA TRP A 371 -21.30 5.48 -16.21
C TRP A 371 -22.64 5.67 -15.50
N GLU A 372 -23.62 6.30 -16.14
CA GLU A 372 -24.99 6.46 -15.62
C GLU A 372 -25.73 5.12 -15.42
N GLU A 373 -25.38 4.05 -16.14
CA GLU A 373 -25.94 2.72 -15.90
C GLU A 373 -25.23 1.99 -14.74
N LEU A 374 -23.92 2.17 -14.62
CA LEU A 374 -23.12 1.52 -13.58
C LEU A 374 -23.34 2.16 -12.21
N LEU A 375 -23.41 3.49 -12.20
CA LEU A 375 -23.63 4.35 -11.05
C LEU A 375 -25.15 4.57 -10.91
N PRO A 376 -25.76 4.17 -9.80
CA PRO A 376 -27.22 4.19 -9.62
C PRO A 376 -27.87 5.57 -9.46
#